data_AF-A0A2G9GX10-F1
#
_entry.id   AF-A0A2G9GX10-F1
#
_cell.length_a   1.000
_cell.length_b   1.000
_cell.length_c   1.000
_cell.angle_alpha   90.00
_cell.angle_beta   90.00
_cell.angle_gamma   90.00
#
_symmetry.space_group_name_H-M   'P 1'
#
loop_
_entity.id
_entity.type
_entity.pdbx_description
1 polymer ?
#
loop_
_entity_poly.entity_id
_entity_poly.type
_entity_poly.pdbx_seq_one_letter_code
_entity_poly.pdbx_strand_id
1 'polypeptide(L)'
;MCREMEMRLNFVNEAQFLLVSEASVADLNDRLKSKWHNGSCKRPTQVSPSRFRPNLVVSGSKPYDEDGWRSLKIGETNFTSLGGCNRCQMINLTSVGGTMQRSNEPLATLASYRRIKGKIYFGILLKSCDSIEEEACLRVGQEVVANID
;
A
#
# COMPACT_ATOMS: atom_id res chain seq x y z
N MET A 1 3.31 -8.78 -22.94
CA MET A 1 2.96 -7.37 -23.20
C MET A 1 1.47 -7.24 -22.93
N CYS A 2 1.07 -6.64 -21.80
CA CYS A 2 -0.36 -6.54 -21.43
C CYS A 2 -1.10 -5.69 -22.49
N ARG A 3 -2.20 -6.20 -23.04
CA ARG A 3 -3.08 -5.42 -23.93
C ARG A 3 -3.57 -4.17 -23.19
N GLU A 4 -3.78 -3.08 -23.93
CA GLU A 4 -4.53 -1.92 -23.44
C GLU A 4 -5.98 -2.32 -23.20
N MET A 5 -6.24 -2.90 -22.03
CA MET A 5 -7.60 -3.14 -21.57
C MET A 5 -8.09 -1.90 -20.81
N GLU A 6 -9.28 -1.41 -21.17
CA GLU A 6 -9.90 -0.28 -20.49
C GLU A 6 -10.07 -0.59 -18.99
N MET A 7 -9.54 0.29 -18.14
CA MET A 7 -9.74 0.19 -16.69
C MET A 7 -11.18 0.53 -16.34
N ARG A 8 -12.01 -0.48 -16.09
CA ARG A 8 -13.33 -0.27 -15.48
C ARG A 8 -13.16 -0.06 -13.97
N LEU A 9 -13.41 1.17 -13.54
CA LEU A 9 -13.45 1.54 -12.13
C LEU A 9 -14.91 1.66 -11.68
N ASN A 10 -15.20 1.16 -10.48
CA ASN A 10 -16.48 1.37 -9.80
C ASN A 10 -16.35 2.57 -8.86
N PHE A 11 -16.57 2.38 -7.56
CA PHE A 11 -16.45 3.42 -6.53
C PHE A 11 -15.05 3.54 -5.93
N VAL A 12 -14.02 3.07 -6.63
CA VAL A 12 -12.62 3.12 -6.17
C VAL A 12 -12.02 4.50 -6.47
N ASN A 13 -11.07 4.94 -5.65
CA ASN A 13 -10.54 6.30 -5.76
C ASN A 13 -9.63 6.49 -6.99
N GLU A 14 -8.66 5.59 -7.20
CA GLU A 14 -7.61 5.78 -8.22
C GLU A 14 -7.36 4.53 -9.08
N ALA A 15 -7.37 3.33 -8.50
CA ALA A 15 -7.09 2.09 -9.23
C ALA A 15 -7.90 0.89 -8.71
N GLN A 16 -7.87 -0.21 -9.47
CA GLN A 16 -8.58 -1.44 -9.15
C GLN A 16 -8.06 -2.09 -7.88
N PHE A 17 -6.74 -2.11 -7.70
CA PHE A 17 -6.10 -2.72 -6.54
C PHE A 17 -5.04 -1.81 -5.95
N LEU A 18 -4.86 -1.92 -4.64
CA LEU A 18 -3.76 -1.34 -3.90
C LEU A 18 -2.91 -2.46 -3.31
N LEU A 19 -1.61 -2.43 -3.59
CA LEU A 19 -0.61 -3.32 -3.02
C LEU A 19 0.28 -2.58 -2.02
N VAL A 20 0.58 -3.23 -0.90
CA VAL A 20 1.51 -2.76 0.14
C VAL A 20 2.43 -3.89 0.56
N SER A 21 3.71 -3.62 0.78
CA SER A 21 4.63 -4.60 1.37
C SER A 21 4.57 -4.60 2.90
N GLU A 22 4.61 -5.78 3.51
CA GLU A 22 4.76 -5.94 4.96
C GLU A 22 6.05 -5.30 5.47
N ALA A 23 7.13 -5.38 4.68
CA ALA A 23 8.42 -4.79 5.03
C ALA A 23 8.34 -3.25 5.10
N SER A 24 7.59 -2.62 4.19
CA SER A 24 7.32 -1.17 4.20
C SER A 24 6.53 -0.74 5.44
N VAL A 25 5.55 -1.56 5.85
CA VAL A 25 4.77 -1.30 7.08
C VAL A 25 5.63 -1.51 8.33
N ALA A 26 6.52 -2.51 8.33
CA ALA A 26 7.45 -2.76 9.42
C ALA A 26 8.43 -1.58 9.61
N ASP A 27 9.07 -1.10 8.53
CA ASP A 27 9.97 0.06 8.58
C ASP A 27 9.22 1.32 9.08
N LEU A 28 7.99 1.56 8.62
CA LEU A 28 7.17 2.66 9.14
C LEU A 28 6.92 2.53 10.66
N ASN A 29 6.59 1.32 11.13
CA ASN A 29 6.37 1.07 12.55
C ASN A 29 7.64 1.31 13.38
N ASP A 30 8.81 0.95 12.86
CA ASP A 30 10.08 1.18 13.56
C ASP A 30 10.44 2.67 13.64
N ARG A 31 10.13 3.44 12.58
CA ARG A 31 10.23 4.92 12.62
C ARG A 31 9.27 5.55 13.63
N LEU A 32 8.04 5.03 13.72
CA LEU A 32 7.05 5.49 14.70
C LEU A 32 7.50 5.21 16.13
N LYS A 33 8.07 4.02 16.40
CA LYS A 33 8.67 3.68 17.70
C LYS A 33 9.84 4.61 18.02
N SER A 34 10.74 4.86 17.06
CA SER A 34 11.91 5.72 17.25
C SER A 34 11.52 7.16 17.60
N LYS A 35 10.48 7.71 16.94
CA LYS A 35 9.93 9.04 17.29
C LYS A 35 9.35 9.10 18.71
N TRP A 36 8.79 7.99 19.20
CA TRP A 36 8.23 7.94 20.54
C TRP A 36 9.29 8.18 21.62
N HIS A 37 10.44 7.53 21.49
CA HIS A 37 11.55 7.65 22.45
C HIS A 37 12.12 9.09 22.53
N ASN A 38 11.91 9.93 21.51
CA ASN A 38 12.41 11.30 21.45
C ASN A 38 11.43 12.36 22.00
N GLY A 39 10.56 11.98 22.94
CA GLY A 39 9.79 12.95 23.75
C GLY A 39 8.31 13.12 23.39
N SER A 40 7.70 12.19 22.64
CA SER A 40 6.25 12.22 22.41
C SER A 40 5.49 11.43 23.49
N CYS A 41 4.57 12.07 24.21
CA CYS A 41 3.87 11.50 25.38
C CYS A 41 2.75 10.48 25.04
N LYS A 42 2.64 10.05 23.78
CA LYS A 42 1.50 9.24 23.28
C LYS A 42 2.00 7.84 22.89
N ARG A 43 1.37 6.78 23.41
CA ARG A 43 1.73 5.37 23.18
C ARG A 43 1.99 5.12 21.69
N PRO A 44 3.07 4.40 21.30
CA PRO A 44 3.36 4.16 19.89
C PRO A 44 2.18 3.46 19.23
N THR A 45 1.56 4.12 18.26
CA THR A 45 0.47 3.56 17.47
C THR A 45 1.09 2.55 16.52
N GLN A 46 1.04 1.26 16.87
CA GLN A 46 1.36 0.22 15.91
C GLN A 46 0.35 0.28 14.76
N VAL A 47 0.86 0.43 13.56
CA VAL A 47 0.09 0.53 12.33
C VAL A 47 0.00 -0.84 11.69
N SER A 48 -1.23 -1.34 11.50
CA SER A 48 -1.47 -2.51 10.66
C SER A 48 -1.52 -2.12 9.18
N PRO A 49 -1.18 -3.03 8.25
CA PRO A 49 -1.34 -2.80 6.81
C PRO A 49 -2.77 -2.37 6.43
N SER A 50 -3.79 -2.90 7.12
CA SER A 50 -5.21 -2.58 6.90
C SER A 50 -5.53 -1.09 7.01
N ARG A 51 -4.73 -0.31 7.74
CA ARG A 51 -4.88 1.15 7.84
C ARG A 51 -4.75 1.85 6.49
N PHE A 52 -3.96 1.29 5.58
CA PHE A 52 -3.78 1.81 4.22
C PHE A 52 -4.87 1.33 3.25
N ARG A 53 -5.79 0.47 3.73
CA ARG A 53 -6.84 -0.19 2.95
C ARG A 53 -6.33 -0.92 1.69
N PRO A 54 -5.24 -1.71 1.79
CA PRO A 54 -4.75 -2.48 0.66
C PRO A 54 -5.72 -3.60 0.30
N ASN A 55 -5.69 -4.02 -0.96
CA ASN A 55 -6.29 -5.27 -1.42
C ASN A 55 -5.29 -6.41 -1.30
N LEU A 56 -4.02 -6.13 -1.59
CA LEU A 56 -2.93 -7.10 -1.61
C LEU A 56 -1.85 -6.68 -0.62
N VAL A 57 -1.42 -7.63 0.20
CA VAL A 57 -0.30 -7.46 1.11
C VAL A 57 0.72 -8.54 0.76
N VAL A 58 1.95 -8.13 0.51
CA VAL A 58 3.04 -9.02 0.08
C VAL A 58 4.17 -9.01 1.09
N SER A 59 4.86 -10.14 1.20
CA SER A 59 5.99 -10.35 2.10
C SER A 59 7.23 -10.77 1.30
N GLY A 60 8.40 -10.75 1.94
CA GLY A 60 9.66 -11.20 1.32
C GLY A 60 10.41 -10.17 0.47
N SER A 61 9.89 -8.95 0.32
CA SER A 61 10.60 -7.82 -0.32
C SER A 61 11.37 -6.99 0.70
N LYS A 62 12.31 -6.14 0.26
CA LYS A 62 12.85 -5.07 1.12
C LYS A 62 11.80 -3.97 1.28
N PRO A 63 11.92 -3.13 2.33
CA PRO A 63 11.02 -1.98 2.49
C PRO A 63 11.05 -1.09 1.24
N TYR A 64 9.87 -0.80 0.71
CA TYR A 64 9.62 0.09 -0.43
C TYR A 64 10.10 -0.42 -1.78
N ASP A 65 10.52 -1.69 -1.90
CA ASP A 65 10.86 -2.29 -3.19
C ASP A 65 9.65 -2.22 -4.16
N GLU A 66 8.43 -2.24 -3.63
CA GLU A 66 7.21 -2.16 -4.43
C GLU A 66 7.13 -0.92 -5.31
N ASP A 67 7.74 0.20 -4.92
CA ASP A 67 7.69 1.45 -5.70
C ASP A 67 8.36 1.31 -7.07
N GLY A 68 9.32 0.38 -7.21
CA GLY A 68 10.05 0.14 -8.45
C GLY A 68 9.37 -0.87 -9.39
N TRP A 69 8.32 -1.56 -8.94
CA TRP A 69 7.69 -2.61 -9.74
C TRP A 69 6.86 -2.02 -10.87
N ARG A 70 7.12 -2.44 -12.11
CA ARG A 70 6.34 -2.04 -13.29
C ARG A 70 5.25 -3.04 -13.63
N SER A 71 5.55 -4.32 -13.49
CA SER A 71 4.58 -5.41 -13.62
C SER A 71 4.82 -6.46 -12.56
N LEU A 72 3.79 -7.21 -12.22
CA LEU A 72 3.88 -8.32 -11.30
C LEU A 72 2.92 -9.43 -11.70
N LYS A 73 3.31 -10.67 -11.39
CA LYS A 73 2.51 -11.87 -11.57
C LYS A 73 2.28 -12.52 -10.22
N ILE A 74 1.03 -12.83 -9.92
CA ILE A 74 0.62 -13.52 -8.69
C ILE A 74 -0.14 -14.77 -9.10
N GLY A 75 0.45 -15.94 -8.89
CA GLY A 75 -0.08 -17.18 -9.45
C GLY A 75 -0.16 -17.10 -10.98
N GLU A 76 -1.38 -17.12 -11.52
CA GLU A 76 -1.63 -17.02 -12.96
C GLU A 76 -2.01 -15.60 -13.41
N THR A 77 -2.31 -14.70 -12.46
CA THR A 77 -2.84 -13.36 -12.74
C THR A 77 -1.74 -12.34 -12.95
N ASN A 78 -1.86 -11.53 -14.00
CA ASN A 78 -0.89 -10.49 -14.33
C ASN A 78 -1.41 -9.11 -13.95
N PHE A 79 -0.55 -8.30 -13.33
CA PHE A 79 -0.85 -6.93 -12.94
C PHE A 79 0.18 -5.96 -13.53
N THR A 80 -0.29 -4.76 -13.83
CA THR A 80 0.56 -3.62 -14.18
C THR A 80 0.49 -2.57 -13.08
N SER A 81 1.64 -2.04 -12.70
CA SER A 81 1.75 -0.93 -11.77
C SER A 81 1.39 0.39 -12.46
N LEU A 82 0.54 1.18 -11.80
CA LEU A 82 0.15 2.53 -12.20
C LEU A 82 0.94 3.60 -11.44
N GLY A 83 1.87 3.18 -10.58
CA GLY A 83 2.69 4.03 -9.74
C GLY A 83 2.23 4.11 -8.28
N GLY A 84 2.89 4.99 -7.52
CA GLY A 84 2.68 5.13 -6.09
C GLY A 84 1.33 5.71 -5.71
N CYS A 85 0.70 5.15 -4.66
CA CYS A 85 -0.55 5.66 -4.11
C CYS A 85 -0.29 6.87 -3.20
N ASN A 86 -0.88 8.02 -3.54
CA ASN A 86 -0.80 9.22 -2.73
C ASN A 86 -1.69 9.09 -1.48
N ARG A 87 -1.15 9.37 -0.30
CA ARG A 87 -1.84 9.21 0.98
C ARG A 87 -2.36 10.53 1.51
N CYS A 88 -3.64 10.53 1.87
CA CYS A 88 -4.33 11.63 2.52
C CYS A 88 -4.52 11.37 4.02
N GLN A 89 -5.13 12.31 4.73
CA GLN A 89 -5.39 12.25 6.17
C GLN A 89 -6.26 11.07 6.61
N MET A 90 -6.89 10.36 5.68
CA MET A 90 -7.74 9.19 5.98
C MET A 90 -7.00 8.11 6.77
N ILE A 91 -5.69 7.93 6.53
CA ILE A 91 -4.89 6.92 7.25
C ILE A 91 -4.70 7.25 8.73
N ASN A 92 -4.94 8.49 9.14
CA ASN A 92 -4.78 8.92 10.53
C ASN A 92 -6.03 8.68 11.39
N LEU A 93 -7.11 8.21 10.77
CA LEU A 93 -8.38 7.95 11.43
C LEU A 93 -8.34 6.52 11.99
N THR A 94 -8.62 6.40 13.29
CA THR A 94 -8.74 5.09 13.97
C THR A 94 -10.09 4.99 14.64
N SER A 95 -10.77 3.87 14.44
CA SER A 95 -11.96 3.54 15.24
C SER A 95 -11.52 2.68 16.42
N VAL A 96 -11.73 3.16 17.64
CA VAL A 96 -11.49 2.40 18.88
C VAL A 96 -12.80 2.40 19.67
N GLY A 97 -13.35 1.21 19.92
CA GLY A 97 -14.62 1.07 20.65
C GLY A 97 -15.80 1.79 20.00
N GLY A 98 -15.87 1.81 18.66
CA GLY A 98 -16.92 2.51 17.91
C GLY A 98 -16.77 4.04 17.85
N THR A 99 -15.75 4.60 18.50
CA THR A 99 -15.49 6.04 18.48
C THR A 99 -14.35 6.37 17.51
N MET A 100 -14.58 7.37 16.67
CA MET A 100 -13.59 7.86 15.72
C MET A 100 -12.57 8.76 16.43
N GLN A 101 -11.31 8.34 16.42
CA GLN A 101 -10.17 9.08 16.95
C GLN A 101 -9.34 9.63 15.79
N ARG A 102 -9.03 10.92 15.84
CA ARG A 102 -8.17 11.60 14.88
C ARG A 102 -6.78 11.75 15.46
N SER A 103 -5.76 11.43 14.66
CA SER A 103 -4.37 11.70 15.01
C SER A 103 -3.64 12.35 13.82
N ASN A 104 -2.39 12.73 14.01
CA ASN A 104 -1.54 13.20 12.90
C ASN A 104 -0.68 12.08 12.31
N GLU A 105 -0.66 10.91 12.96
CA GLU A 105 0.11 9.73 12.59
C GLU A 105 -0.79 8.68 11.94
N PRO A 106 -0.29 7.89 10.97
CA PRO A 106 1.10 7.80 10.52
C PRO A 106 1.50 8.78 9.40
N LEU A 107 0.58 9.63 8.93
CA LEU A 107 0.86 10.51 7.78
C LEU A 107 2.00 11.49 8.05
N ALA A 108 2.11 12.05 9.27
CA ALA A 108 3.19 12.95 9.63
C ALA A 108 4.57 12.27 9.58
N THR A 109 4.66 11.00 9.98
CA THR A 109 5.89 10.22 9.85
C THR A 109 6.21 9.91 8.40
N LEU A 110 5.24 9.45 7.61
CA LEU A 110 5.44 9.27 6.17
C LEU A 110 5.88 10.57 5.48
N ALA A 111 5.30 11.71 5.84
CA ALA A 111 5.66 13.02 5.29
C ALA A 111 7.13 13.40 5.51
N SER A 112 7.77 12.87 6.56
CA SER A 112 9.16 13.21 6.89
C SER A 112 10.21 12.60 5.97
N TYR A 113 9.89 11.50 5.27
CA TYR A 113 10.86 10.79 4.43
C TYR A 113 10.31 10.30 3.07
N ARG A 114 8.99 10.30 2.88
CA ARG A 114 8.30 9.84 1.65
C ARG A 114 7.66 10.96 0.85
N ARG A 115 7.93 12.22 1.21
CA ARG A 115 7.31 13.38 0.55
C ARG A 115 8.07 13.73 -0.73
N ILE A 116 7.40 13.62 -1.87
CA ILE A 116 7.95 13.95 -3.19
C ILE A 116 7.03 14.98 -3.83
N LYS A 117 7.57 16.16 -4.17
CA LYS A 117 6.82 17.27 -4.81
C LYS A 117 5.49 17.59 -4.11
N GLY A 118 5.48 17.57 -2.77
CA GLY A 118 4.30 17.88 -1.98
C GLY A 118 3.33 16.71 -1.73
N LYS A 119 3.47 15.58 -2.43
CA LYS A 119 2.66 14.36 -2.25
C LYS A 119 3.40 13.33 -1.39
N ILE A 120 2.65 12.48 -0.69
CA ILE A 120 3.20 11.47 0.21
C ILE A 120 2.80 10.10 -0.32
N TYR A 121 3.77 9.29 -0.74
CA TYR A 121 3.49 8.01 -1.38
C TYR A 121 3.70 6.83 -0.45
N PHE A 122 2.79 5.87 -0.50
CA PHE A 122 2.93 4.60 0.22
C PHE A 122 2.12 3.49 -0.47
N GLY A 123 2.80 2.40 -0.86
CA GLY A 123 2.22 1.33 -1.66
C GLY A 123 1.99 1.75 -3.12
N ILE A 124 1.65 0.77 -3.96
CA ILE A 124 1.46 0.94 -5.40
C ILE A 124 0.04 0.61 -5.83
N LEU A 125 -0.43 1.35 -6.83
CA LEU A 125 -1.71 1.13 -7.49
C LEU A 125 -1.53 0.12 -8.62
N LEU A 126 -2.42 -0.86 -8.72
CA LEU A 126 -2.34 -1.92 -9.72
C LEU A 126 -3.62 -1.99 -10.54
N LYS A 127 -3.46 -2.38 -11.81
CA LYS A 127 -4.53 -2.85 -12.70
C LYS A 127 -4.30 -4.32 -13.05
N SER A 128 -5.37 -5.09 -13.18
CA SER A 128 -5.29 -6.45 -13.75
C SER A 128 -5.15 -6.36 -15.26
N CYS A 129 -4.32 -7.22 -15.84
CA CYS A 129 -4.18 -7.36 -17.29
C CYS A 129 -5.10 -8.42 -17.90
N ASP A 130 -5.70 -9.28 -17.08
CA ASP A 130 -6.45 -10.44 -17.57
C ASP A 130 -7.89 -10.06 -17.91
N SER A 131 -8.43 -10.66 -18.97
CA SER A 131 -9.80 -10.41 -19.45
C SER A 131 -10.82 -10.75 -18.37
N ILE A 132 -11.90 -9.96 -18.27
CA ILE A 132 -12.98 -10.11 -17.28
C ILE A 132 -13.67 -11.50 -17.36
N GLU A 133 -13.48 -12.23 -18.46
CA GLU A 133 -14.11 -13.52 -18.75
C GLU A 133 -13.40 -14.73 -18.11
N GLU A 134 -12.17 -14.57 -17.62
CA GLU A 134 -11.45 -15.63 -16.91
C GLU A 134 -11.60 -15.46 -15.39
N GLU A 135 -12.16 -16.47 -14.72
CA GLU A 135 -12.27 -16.55 -13.26
C GLU A 135 -10.87 -16.69 -12.61
N ALA A 136 -10.16 -15.57 -12.50
CA ALA A 136 -8.86 -15.51 -11.85
C ALA A 136 -9.01 -15.46 -10.33
N CYS A 137 -8.58 -16.52 -9.64
CA CYS A 137 -8.61 -16.61 -8.19
C CYS A 137 -7.21 -16.48 -7.58
N LEU A 138 -7.04 -15.49 -6.72
CA LEU A 138 -5.83 -15.35 -5.89
C LEU A 138 -5.99 -16.06 -4.54
N ARG A 139 -4.91 -16.64 -4.04
CA ARG A 139 -4.84 -17.31 -2.73
C ARG A 139 -3.64 -16.80 -1.95
N VAL A 140 -3.81 -16.67 -0.64
CA VAL A 140 -2.70 -16.34 0.27
C VAL A 140 -1.63 -17.43 0.17
N GLY A 141 -0.36 -17.02 0.11
CA GLY A 141 0.78 -17.92 -0.03
C GLY A 141 1.21 -18.18 -1.48
N GLN A 142 0.51 -17.63 -2.47
CA GLN A 142 1.01 -17.65 -3.85
C GLN A 142 2.27 -16.80 -4.01
N GLU A 143 3.19 -17.28 -4.84
CA GLU A 143 4.40 -16.56 -5.19
C GLU A 143 4.08 -15.29 -5.97
N VAL A 144 4.81 -14.22 -5.65
CA VAL A 144 4.73 -12.92 -6.32
C VAL A 144 6.03 -12.69 -7.07
N VAL A 145 5.95 -12.66 -8.40
CA VAL A 145 7.08 -12.38 -9.27
C VAL A 145 6.93 -10.96 -9.80
N ALA A 146 7.77 -10.03 -9.35
CA ALA A 146 7.76 -8.64 -9.78
C ALA A 146 8.88 -8.35 -10.78
N ASN A 147 8.57 -7.59 -11.83
CA ASN A 147 9.54 -7.08 -12.80
C ASN A 147 9.73 -5.57 -12.64
N ILE A 148 10.99 -5.14 -12.76
CA ILE A 148 11.43 -3.75 -12.58
C ILE A 148 11.71 -3.06 -13.94
N ASP A 149 11.80 -3.85 -15.02
CA ASP A 149 12.11 -3.40 -16.40
C ASP A 149 11.04 -2.50 -17.03
#